data_AF-A0A6P7U9B2-F1
#
_entry.id   AF-A0A6P7U9B2-F1
#
_cell.length_a   1.000
_cell.length_b   1.000
_cell.length_c   1.000
_cell.angle_alpha   90.00
_cell.angle_beta   90.00
_cell.angle_gamma   90.00
#
_symmetry.space_group_name_H-M   'P 1'
#
loop_
_entity.id
_entity.type
_entity.pdbx_description
1 polymer ?
#
loop_
_entity_poly.entity_id
_entity_poly.type
_entity_poly.pdbx_seq_one_letter_code
_entity_poly.pdbx_strand_id
1 'polypeptide(L)'
;MYLREYSPRVLPREFIKNAMKLIPNSGHIVDQNLKLILGLVWIIILHYSIQIDTFPPETTEKCFTPKERLLSWVTDKIELPVENFTTHWNDGRAVGSLVDSFAPGLCPNWRYWDGKKRLENVTEAMETAETWLSVPMLITPDEIINPRVDEKSVMTYIAQFSGAEVKEGAPLKRPEPPFQAKIRNPGCGKK
;
A
#
# COMPACT_ATOMS: atom_id res chain seq x y z
N MET A 1 -16.68 32.22 8.98
CA MET A 1 -15.55 33.17 8.87
C MET A 1 -14.45 32.61 9.77
N TYR A 2 -13.40 32.05 9.15
CA TYR A 2 -12.00 31.83 9.58
C TYR A 2 -11.67 31.53 11.07
N LEU A 3 -10.77 30.63 11.50
CA LEU A 3 -9.84 29.63 10.97
C LEU A 3 -9.47 28.78 12.20
N ARG A 4 -9.55 27.44 12.12
CA ARG A 4 -8.94 26.58 13.15
C ARG A 4 -7.48 26.39 12.75
N GLU A 5 -6.57 27.11 13.42
CA GLU A 5 -5.13 27.01 13.20
C GLU A 5 -4.65 25.56 13.35
N TYR A 6 -3.99 25.08 12.30
CA TYR A 6 -3.18 23.87 12.28
C TYR A 6 -1.89 24.18 13.06
N SER A 7 -1.76 23.63 14.27
CA SER A 7 -0.51 23.70 15.06
C SER A 7 0.39 22.51 14.71
N PRO A 8 1.64 22.70 14.28
CA PRO A 8 2.54 21.60 13.96
C PRO A 8 3.00 20.89 15.25
N ARG A 9 2.75 19.58 15.30
CA ARG A 9 3.05 18.65 16.40
C ARG A 9 4.49 18.80 16.88
N VAL A 10 4.68 19.32 18.09
CA VAL A 10 5.96 19.25 18.81
C VAL A 10 6.08 17.84 19.38
N LEU A 11 6.96 17.02 18.81
CA LEU A 11 7.30 15.71 19.37
C LEU A 11 7.74 15.87 20.84
N PRO A 12 7.26 15.03 21.78
CA PRO A 12 7.68 15.13 23.18
C PRO A 12 9.20 14.99 23.26
N ARG A 13 9.89 15.99 23.82
CA ARG A 13 11.36 16.02 24.00
C ARG A 13 11.91 14.75 24.68
N GLU A 14 11.07 14.03 25.39
CA GLU A 14 11.38 12.78 26.07
C GLU A 14 11.59 11.59 25.12
N PHE A 15 10.99 11.60 23.92
CA PHE A 15 11.16 10.54 22.94
C PHE A 15 12.57 10.54 22.33
N ILE A 16 13.10 11.72 22.02
CA ILE A 16 14.47 11.89 21.49
C ILE A 16 15.50 11.51 22.56
N LYS A 17 15.27 11.88 23.82
CA LYS A 17 16.19 11.53 24.91
C LYS A 17 16.24 10.02 25.16
N ASN A 18 15.10 9.33 25.12
CA ASN A 18 15.07 7.88 25.34
C ASN A 18 15.68 7.10 24.16
N ALA A 19 15.48 7.56 22.92
CA ALA A 19 16.14 6.99 21.75
C ALA A 19 17.67 7.15 21.79
N MET A 20 18.15 8.32 22.24
CA MET A 20 19.60 8.60 22.31
C MET A 20 20.31 7.90 23.49
N LYS A 21 19.54 7.49 24.52
CA LYS A 21 20.04 6.77 25.70
C LYS A 21 20.17 5.26 25.49
N LEU A 22 19.60 4.73 24.41
CA LEU A 22 19.69 3.32 23.99
C LEU A 22 20.95 3.00 23.16
N ILE A 23 21.87 3.95 23.02
CA ILE A 23 23.16 3.76 22.35
C ILE A 23 24.25 3.58 23.43
N PRO A 24 24.49 2.35 23.92
CA PRO A 24 25.67 2.09 24.74
C PRO A 24 26.91 2.19 23.85
N ASN A 25 27.74 3.20 24.14
CA ASN A 25 29.09 3.42 23.64
C ASN A 25 29.23 3.76 22.15
N SER A 26 29.66 5.00 21.91
CA SER A 26 30.01 5.67 20.65
C SER A 26 31.18 5.06 19.87
N GLY A 27 31.42 3.75 19.98
CA GLY A 27 32.48 3.03 19.27
C GLY A 27 32.01 2.24 18.03
N HIS A 28 30.75 1.81 17.99
CA HIS A 28 30.23 0.96 16.89
C HIS A 28 29.44 1.72 15.81
N ILE A 29 29.27 3.04 15.94
CA ILE A 29 28.68 3.88 14.87
C ILE A 29 29.65 3.99 13.67
N VAL A 30 30.95 3.72 13.90
CA VAL A 30 32.01 3.73 12.87
C VAL A 30 32.33 2.31 12.37
N ASP A 31 31.61 1.28 12.82
CA ASP A 31 31.60 0.03 12.06
C ASP A 31 30.60 0.23 10.93
N GLN A 32 31.12 0.27 9.70
CA GLN A 32 30.46 0.29 8.38
C GLN A 32 29.43 -0.85 8.18
N ASN A 33 28.63 -1.18 9.18
CA ASN A 33 27.51 -2.08 9.03
C ASN A 33 26.36 -1.30 8.41
N LEU A 34 26.49 -1.03 7.10
CA LEU A 34 25.44 -0.48 6.26
C LEU A 34 24.10 -1.16 6.53
N LYS A 35 24.07 -2.44 6.93
CA LYS A 35 22.84 -3.15 7.26
C LYS A 35 22.12 -2.57 8.49
N LEU A 36 22.84 -2.09 9.50
CA LEU A 36 22.26 -1.45 10.69
C LEU A 36 21.77 -0.04 10.38
N ILE A 37 22.55 0.73 9.62
CA ILE A 37 22.17 2.08 9.18
C ILE A 37 20.97 2.01 8.22
N LEU A 38 20.98 1.07 7.26
CA LEU A 38 19.86 0.82 6.34
C LEU A 38 18.63 0.31 7.10
N GLY A 39 18.82 -0.52 8.14
CA GLY A 39 17.77 -0.93 9.05
C GLY A 39 17.17 0.24 9.83
N LEU A 40 18.01 1.17 10.32
CA LEU A 40 17.57 2.34 11.08
C LEU A 40 16.85 3.36 10.19
N VAL A 41 17.40 3.66 9.01
CA VAL A 41 16.78 4.55 8.01
C VAL A 41 15.45 3.97 7.54
N TRP A 42 15.39 2.65 7.33
CA TRP A 42 14.15 1.94 7.02
C TRP A 42 13.08 2.13 8.11
N ILE A 43 13.45 1.96 9.38
CA ILE A 43 12.53 2.15 10.51
C ILE A 43 12.06 3.61 10.57
N ILE A 44 12.93 4.59 10.34
CA ILE A 44 12.59 6.02 10.37
C ILE A 44 11.66 6.39 9.20
N ILE A 45 11.94 5.94 7.98
CA ILE A 45 11.09 6.15 6.81
C ILE A 45 9.72 5.54 7.06
N LEU A 46 9.67 4.29 7.52
CA LEU A 46 8.42 3.59 7.77
C LEU A 46 7.61 4.21 8.91
N HIS A 47 8.28 4.70 9.96
CA HIS A 47 7.64 5.42 11.06
C HIS A 47 7.02 6.76 10.63
N TYR A 48 7.59 7.41 9.62
CA TYR A 48 7.07 8.70 9.12
C TYR A 48 6.00 8.52 8.03
N SER A 49 6.15 7.53 7.15
CA SER A 49 5.18 7.20 6.10
C SER A 49 3.88 6.63 6.67
N ILE A 50 3.97 5.83 7.74
CA ILE A 50 2.81 5.29 8.45
C ILE A 50 2.65 6.13 9.72
N GLN A 51 1.80 7.16 9.72
CA GLN A 51 1.51 7.92 10.95
C GLN A 51 0.92 6.98 12.02
N ILE A 52 1.77 6.50 12.92
CA ILE A 52 1.40 5.58 14.00
C ILE A 52 0.53 6.26 15.09
N ASP A 53 0.36 7.58 15.06
CA ASP A 53 -0.40 8.33 16.07
C ASP A 53 -1.94 8.21 15.94
N THR A 54 -2.48 7.70 14.83
CA THR A 54 -3.94 7.66 14.58
C THR A 54 -4.65 6.40 15.08
N PHE A 55 -3.93 5.43 15.63
CA PHE A 55 -4.53 4.16 16.04
C PHE A 55 -4.67 4.12 17.56
N PRO A 56 -5.90 4.20 18.10
CA PRO A 56 -6.11 4.07 19.54
C PRO A 56 -5.58 2.71 19.99
N PRO A 57 -4.81 2.63 21.09
CA PRO A 57 -4.29 1.39 21.62
C PRO A 57 -5.45 0.62 22.29
N GLU A 58 -6.35 0.04 21.51
CA GLU A 58 -7.30 -0.92 22.05
C GLU A 58 -6.61 -2.28 22.21
N THR A 59 -6.06 -2.45 23.41
CA THR A 59 -5.89 -3.72 24.14
C THR A 59 -4.99 -4.79 23.51
N THR A 60 -4.09 -5.29 24.35
CA THR A 60 -3.13 -6.40 24.16
C THR A 60 -1.75 -6.01 23.64
N GLU A 61 -0.77 -6.36 24.47
CA GLU A 61 0.64 -6.01 24.45
C GLU A 61 1.43 -6.73 23.33
N LYS A 62 0.94 -6.72 22.09
CA LYS A 62 1.77 -7.10 20.94
C LYS A 62 2.43 -5.85 20.37
N CYS A 63 3.74 -5.73 20.61
CA CYS A 63 4.60 -4.87 19.79
C CYS A 63 4.63 -5.43 18.36
N PHE A 64 3.58 -5.17 17.59
CA PHE A 64 3.55 -5.52 16.18
C PHE A 64 4.70 -4.80 15.47
N THR A 65 5.52 -5.58 14.77
CA THR A 65 6.54 -5.04 13.88
C THR A 65 5.86 -4.13 12.84
N PRO A 66 6.55 -3.10 12.31
CA PRO A 66 5.99 -2.27 11.25
C PRO A 66 5.46 -3.06 10.05
N LYS A 67 6.08 -4.23 9.77
CA LYS A 67 5.61 -5.19 8.77
C LYS A 67 4.24 -5.76 9.09
N GLU A 68 4.06 -6.30 10.29
CA GLU A 68 2.78 -6.89 10.71
C GLU A 68 1.66 -5.85 10.75
N ARG A 69 1.98 -4.61 11.14
CA ARG A 69 1.02 -3.49 11.10
C ARG A 69 0.58 -3.17 9.69
N LEU A 70 1.54 -3.02 8.77
CA LEU A 70 1.24 -2.77 7.36
C LEU A 70 0.44 -3.94 6.76
N LEU A 71 0.81 -5.18 7.11
CA LEU A 71 0.12 -6.37 6.62
C LEU A 71 -1.32 -6.42 7.11
N SER A 72 -1.56 -6.16 8.40
CA SER A 72 -2.92 -6.06 8.96
C SER A 72 -3.72 -4.98 8.26
N TRP A 73 -3.14 -3.78 8.08
CA TRP A 73 -3.82 -2.67 7.43
C TRP A 73 -4.22 -2.98 5.98
N VAL A 74 -3.33 -3.61 5.21
CA VAL A 74 -3.65 -4.02 3.83
C VAL A 74 -4.74 -5.07 3.84
N THR A 75 -4.63 -6.11 4.67
CA THR A 75 -5.59 -7.21 4.74
C THR A 75 -6.98 -6.73 5.17
N ASP A 76 -7.06 -5.68 6.00
CA ASP A 76 -8.34 -5.05 6.35
C ASP A 76 -8.93 -4.21 5.20
N LYS A 77 -8.08 -3.75 4.26
CA LYS A 77 -8.46 -2.93 3.11
C LYS A 77 -8.88 -3.73 1.88
N ILE A 78 -8.25 -4.87 1.63
CA ILE A 78 -8.47 -5.69 0.43
C ILE A 78 -9.20 -6.99 0.78
N GLU A 79 -9.93 -7.55 -0.20
CA GLU A 79 -10.67 -8.80 0.01
C GLU A 79 -9.79 -10.06 -0.14
N LEU A 80 -8.57 -9.91 -0.66
CA LEU A 80 -7.65 -11.03 -0.88
C LEU A 80 -6.77 -11.24 0.36
N PRO A 81 -6.63 -12.48 0.86
CA PRO A 81 -5.70 -12.75 1.93
C PRO A 81 -4.26 -12.57 1.44
N VAL A 82 -3.54 -11.62 2.03
CA VAL A 82 -2.11 -11.39 1.78
C VAL A 82 -1.31 -11.62 3.06
N GLU A 83 -0.26 -12.45 2.96
CA GLU A 83 0.56 -12.85 4.11
C GLU A 83 2.03 -12.39 3.99
N ASN A 84 2.43 -11.85 2.84
CA ASN A 84 3.79 -11.36 2.59
C ASN A 84 3.80 -10.14 1.67
N PHE A 85 4.95 -9.46 1.58
CA PHE A 85 5.20 -8.38 0.61
C PHE A 85 6.12 -8.84 -0.54
N THR A 86 5.97 -10.08 -0.98
CA THR A 86 6.70 -10.65 -2.13
C THR A 86 5.73 -11.33 -3.08
N THR A 87 5.57 -12.65 -2.97
CA THR A 87 4.87 -13.49 -3.96
C THR A 87 3.37 -13.20 -4.08
N HIS A 88 2.70 -12.76 -3.00
CA HIS A 88 1.26 -12.45 -3.04
C HIS A 88 0.91 -11.23 -3.90
N TRP A 89 1.91 -10.44 -4.29
CA TRP A 89 1.73 -9.23 -5.10
C TRP A 89 2.10 -9.44 -6.57
N ASN A 90 2.78 -10.55 -6.89
CA ASN A 90 3.34 -10.78 -8.22
C ASN A 90 2.27 -10.97 -9.30
N ASP A 91 1.06 -11.42 -8.96
CA ASP A 91 -0.01 -11.67 -9.93
C ASP A 91 -0.76 -10.40 -10.37
N GLY A 92 -0.51 -9.28 -9.69
CA GLY A 92 -1.14 -7.98 -9.88
C GLY A 92 -2.55 -7.85 -9.31
N ARG A 93 -3.20 -8.94 -8.88
CA ARG A 93 -4.58 -8.88 -8.36
C ARG A 93 -4.64 -8.20 -6.99
N ALA A 94 -3.64 -8.45 -6.14
CA ALA A 94 -3.54 -7.77 -4.85
C ALA A 94 -3.35 -6.25 -5.02
N VAL A 95 -2.50 -5.83 -5.97
CA VAL A 95 -2.29 -4.39 -6.28
C VAL A 95 -3.58 -3.78 -6.84
N GLY A 96 -4.24 -4.45 -7.78
CA GLY A 96 -5.51 -4.00 -8.35
C GLY A 96 -6.62 -3.88 -7.30
N SER A 97 -6.73 -4.87 -6.41
CA SER A 97 -7.68 -4.85 -5.28
C SER A 97 -7.42 -3.69 -4.33
N LEU A 98 -6.14 -3.43 -4.02
CA LEU A 98 -5.75 -2.30 -3.18
C LEU A 98 -6.16 -0.97 -3.80
N VAL A 99 -5.87 -0.75 -5.09
CA VAL A 99 -6.24 0.48 -5.80
C VAL A 99 -7.77 0.67 -5.84
N ASP A 100 -8.52 -0.39 -6.14
CA ASP A 100 -9.98 -0.37 -6.20
C ASP A 100 -10.63 -0.11 -4.82
N SER A 101 -9.94 -0.48 -3.72
CA SER A 101 -10.43 -0.25 -2.35
C SER A 101 -10.52 1.25 -1.97
N PHE A 102 -9.75 2.12 -2.62
CA PHE A 102 -9.78 3.57 -2.37
C PHE A 102 -10.94 4.25 -3.11
N ALA A 103 -11.20 3.83 -4.34
CA ALA A 103 -12.35 4.28 -5.10
C ALA A 103 -12.84 3.14 -6.02
N PRO A 104 -13.95 2.48 -5.65
CA PRO A 104 -14.50 1.40 -6.44
C PRO A 104 -14.77 1.86 -7.88
N GLY A 105 -14.13 1.19 -8.84
CA GLY A 105 -14.20 1.54 -10.25
C GLY A 105 -12.91 2.04 -10.86
N LEU A 106 -11.84 2.21 -10.08
CA LEU A 106 -10.50 2.44 -10.60
C LEU A 106 -9.93 1.19 -11.28
N CYS A 107 -10.04 0.02 -10.63
CA CYS A 107 -9.58 -1.27 -11.16
C CYS A 107 -10.69 -2.32 -11.12
N PRO A 108 -11.87 -2.09 -11.69
CA PRO A 108 -13.09 -2.83 -11.33
C PRO A 108 -13.06 -4.32 -11.69
N ASN A 109 -12.19 -4.72 -12.63
CA ASN A 109 -12.05 -6.09 -13.12
C ASN A 109 -10.91 -6.87 -12.46
N TRP A 110 -10.28 -6.32 -11.40
CA TRP A 110 -9.15 -6.95 -10.71
C TRP A 110 -9.44 -8.40 -10.28
N ARG A 111 -10.70 -8.71 -9.95
CA ARG A 111 -11.14 -10.06 -9.57
C ARG A 111 -10.99 -11.08 -10.70
N TYR A 112 -11.14 -10.64 -11.96
CA TYR A 112 -11.16 -11.48 -13.16
C TYR A 112 -9.87 -11.42 -13.98
N TRP A 113 -8.86 -10.67 -13.53
CA TRP A 113 -7.57 -10.61 -14.20
C TRP A 113 -6.90 -11.98 -14.26
N ASP A 114 -6.27 -12.26 -15.41
CA ASP A 114 -5.49 -13.49 -15.61
C ASP A 114 -4.16 -13.37 -14.87
N GLY A 115 -3.94 -14.25 -13.89
CA GLY A 115 -2.69 -14.30 -13.12
C GLY A 115 -1.44 -14.62 -13.95
N LYS A 116 -1.58 -15.02 -15.22
CA LYS A 116 -0.45 -15.15 -16.16
C LYS A 116 -0.01 -13.81 -16.73
N LYS A 117 -0.93 -12.84 -16.85
CA LYS A 117 -0.69 -11.49 -17.38
C LYS A 117 -0.17 -10.53 -16.31
N ARG A 118 0.82 -11.00 -15.55
CA ARG A 118 1.33 -10.32 -14.35
C ARG A 118 1.78 -8.89 -14.62
N LEU A 119 2.59 -8.69 -15.66
CA LEU A 119 3.12 -7.38 -16.01
C LEU A 119 2.01 -6.40 -16.40
N GLU A 120 1.04 -6.83 -17.21
CA GLU A 120 -0.10 -6.02 -17.62
C GLU A 120 -0.94 -5.61 -16.40
N ASN A 121 -1.29 -6.57 -15.54
CA ASN A 121 -2.11 -6.34 -14.34
C ASN A 121 -1.46 -5.34 -13.37
N VAL A 122 -0.17 -5.54 -13.08
CA VAL A 122 0.57 -4.66 -12.15
C VAL A 122 0.72 -3.26 -12.77
N THR A 123 1.06 -3.17 -14.05
CA THR A 123 1.23 -1.88 -14.74
C THR A 123 -0.08 -1.09 -14.72
N GLU A 124 -1.20 -1.71 -15.10
CA GLU A 124 -2.53 -1.07 -15.09
C GLU A 124 -2.88 -0.54 -13.69
N ALA A 125 -2.65 -1.34 -12.65
CA ALA A 125 -2.95 -0.92 -11.28
C ALA A 125 -2.04 0.23 -10.80
N MET A 126 -0.74 0.16 -11.08
CA MET A 126 0.23 1.16 -10.63
C MET A 126 0.05 2.50 -11.35
N GLU A 127 -0.16 2.49 -12.66
CA GLU A 127 -0.45 3.71 -13.43
C GLU A 127 -1.75 4.38 -12.97
N THR A 128 -2.76 3.57 -12.64
CA THR A 128 -4.03 4.05 -12.08
C THR A 128 -3.81 4.68 -10.70
N ALA A 129 -2.98 4.07 -9.85
CA ALA A 129 -2.63 4.60 -8.54
C ALA A 129 -1.88 5.93 -8.64
N GLU A 130 -0.91 6.05 -9.55
CA GLU A 130 -0.17 7.30 -9.76
C GLU A 130 -1.09 8.41 -10.28
N THR A 131 -1.93 8.07 -11.26
CA THR A 131 -2.81 9.05 -11.91
C THR A 131 -3.87 9.55 -10.96
N TRP A 132 -4.56 8.66 -10.23
CA TRP A 132 -5.79 8.98 -9.51
C TRP A 132 -5.65 8.98 -7.99
N LEU A 133 -4.65 8.31 -7.43
CA LEU A 133 -4.39 8.26 -5.99
C LEU A 133 -3.14 9.07 -5.58
N SER A 134 -2.45 9.68 -6.56
CA SER A 134 -1.18 10.41 -6.36
C SER A 134 -0.08 9.56 -5.71
N VAL A 135 -0.10 8.25 -5.92
CA VAL A 135 0.91 7.32 -5.37
C VAL A 135 2.05 7.17 -6.39
N PRO A 136 3.25 7.71 -6.13
CA PRO A 136 4.34 7.62 -7.10
C PRO A 136 4.90 6.19 -7.18
N MET A 137 5.31 5.80 -8.40
CA MET A 137 5.90 4.49 -8.68
C MET A 137 7.37 4.43 -8.21
N LEU A 138 7.58 4.14 -6.92
CA LEU A 138 8.90 3.96 -6.32
C LEU A 138 9.59 2.63 -6.69
N ILE A 139 8.79 1.67 -7.15
CA ILE A 139 9.21 0.35 -7.63
C ILE A 139 8.59 0.15 -9.01
N THR A 140 9.28 -0.53 -9.91
CA THR A 140 8.76 -0.78 -11.25
C THR A 140 7.80 -1.99 -11.27
N PRO A 141 6.86 -2.06 -12.24
CA PRO A 141 6.03 -3.24 -12.42
C PRO A 141 6.85 -4.53 -12.61
N ASP A 142 7.94 -4.47 -13.38
CA ASP A 142 8.86 -5.60 -13.61
C ASP A 142 9.51 -6.12 -12.32
N GLU A 143 9.79 -5.23 -11.37
CA GLU A 143 10.32 -5.62 -10.07
C GLU A 143 9.24 -6.27 -9.19
N ILE A 144 8.01 -5.74 -9.17
CA ILE A 144 6.91 -6.32 -8.39
C ILE A 144 6.56 -7.73 -8.87
N ILE A 145 6.60 -8.02 -10.18
CA ILE A 145 6.26 -9.36 -10.69
C ILE A 145 7.35 -10.41 -10.41
N ASN A 146 8.53 -9.98 -9.97
CA ASN A 146 9.66 -10.85 -9.68
C ASN A 146 9.41 -11.62 -8.37
N PRO A 147 9.41 -12.97 -8.37
CA PRO A 147 9.26 -13.75 -7.14
C PRO A 147 10.35 -13.52 -6.10
N ARG A 148 11.50 -12.96 -6.51
CA ARG A 148 12.64 -12.62 -5.65
C ARG A 148 12.72 -11.12 -5.36
N VAL A 149 11.63 -10.39 -5.53
CA VAL A 149 11.55 -8.96 -5.19
C VAL A 149 11.96 -8.73 -3.74
N ASP A 150 12.66 -7.63 -3.51
CA ASP A 150 13.00 -7.20 -2.16
C ASP A 150 11.73 -6.80 -1.40
N GLU A 151 11.46 -7.52 -0.30
CA GLU A 151 10.24 -7.35 0.49
C GLU A 151 10.09 -5.91 1.02
N LYS A 152 11.21 -5.29 1.40
CA LYS A 152 11.22 -3.91 1.87
C LYS A 152 10.80 -2.96 0.76
N SER A 153 11.33 -3.10 -0.44
CA SER A 153 10.95 -2.25 -1.57
C SER A 153 9.43 -2.28 -1.84
N VAL A 154 8.80 -3.46 -1.77
CA VAL A 154 7.33 -3.60 -1.87
C VAL A 154 6.64 -2.95 -0.67
N MET A 155 7.11 -3.17 0.55
CA MET A 155 6.56 -2.52 1.75
C MET A 155 6.59 -0.99 1.66
N THR A 156 7.67 -0.39 1.14
CA THR A 156 7.74 1.08 0.94
C THR A 156 6.65 1.54 0.00
N TYR A 157 6.52 0.85 -1.14
CA TYR A 157 5.54 1.22 -2.13
C TYR A 157 4.11 1.14 -1.57
N ILE A 158 3.77 0.03 -0.89
CA ILE A 158 2.45 -0.19 -0.31
C ILE A 158 2.15 0.78 0.86
N ALA A 159 3.16 1.13 1.66
CA ALA A 159 2.99 2.10 2.74
C ALA A 159 2.55 3.49 2.26
N GLN A 160 2.84 3.87 1.01
CA GLN A 160 2.38 5.15 0.45
C GLN A 160 0.85 5.25 0.37
N PHE A 161 0.17 4.11 0.22
CA PHE A 161 -1.29 4.09 0.12
C PHE A 161 -1.96 4.54 1.42
N SER A 162 -1.32 4.45 2.59
CA SER A 162 -1.94 4.93 3.84
C SER A 162 -2.21 6.43 3.88
N GLY A 163 -1.50 7.21 3.05
CA GLY A 163 -1.72 8.65 2.89
C GLY A 163 -2.30 9.05 1.53
N ALA A 164 -2.76 8.08 0.73
CA ALA A 164 -3.24 8.34 -0.61
C ALA A 164 -4.65 8.97 -0.60
N GLU A 165 -4.85 9.97 -1.47
CA GLU A 165 -6.12 10.67 -1.64
C GLU A 165 -6.60 10.53 -3.08
N VAL A 166 -7.90 10.30 -3.24
CA VAL A 166 -8.53 10.16 -4.55
C VAL A 166 -8.67 11.54 -5.18
N LYS A 167 -8.10 11.75 -6.37
CA LYS A 167 -8.26 12.98 -7.13
C LYS A 167 -9.69 13.16 -7.61
N GLU A 168 -10.17 14.40 -7.60
CA GLU A 168 -11.49 14.75 -8.14
C GLU A 168 -11.58 14.42 -9.64
N GLY A 169 -12.70 13.82 -10.06
CA GLY A 169 -12.92 13.46 -11.46
C GLY A 169 -12.37 12.09 -11.89
N ALA A 170 -11.98 11.24 -10.94
CA ALA A 170 -11.56 9.87 -11.25
C ALA A 170 -12.62 9.11 -12.09
N PRO A 171 -12.21 8.46 -13.21
CA PRO A 171 -13.12 7.75 -14.11
C PRO A 171 -13.49 6.40 -13.51
N LEU A 172 -14.45 6.41 -12.60
CA LEU A 172 -14.94 5.19 -11.96
C LEU A 172 -15.79 4.38 -12.94
N LYS A 173 -15.25 3.24 -13.38
CA LYS A 173 -15.95 2.31 -14.27
C LYS A 173 -16.67 1.23 -13.45
N ARG A 174 -17.81 0.76 -13.96
CA ARG A 174 -18.46 -0.42 -13.36
C ARG A 174 -17.69 -1.69 -13.74
N PRO A 175 -17.62 -2.71 -12.88
CA PRO A 175 -17.11 -4.03 -13.24
C PRO A 175 -17.85 -4.56 -14.46
N GLU A 176 -17.09 -4.91 -15.49
CA GLU A 176 -17.65 -5.59 -16.65
C GLU A 176 -17.76 -7.08 -16.30
N PRO A 177 -18.94 -7.69 -16.49
CA PRO A 177 -19.07 -9.13 -16.26
C PRO A 177 -18.11 -9.88 -17.21
N PRO A 178 -17.48 -10.98 -16.76
CA PRO A 178 -16.68 -11.82 -17.64
C PRO A 178 -17.54 -12.23 -18.83
N PHE A 179 -17.00 -12.09 -20.04
CA PHE A 179 -17.72 -12.23 -21.31
C PHE A 179 -18.57 -13.50 -21.38
N GLN A 180 -19.86 -13.36 -21.01
CA GLN A 180 -21.07 -14.16 -21.30
C GLN A 180 -22.12 -13.71 -20.26
N ALA A 181 -23.21 -13.03 -20.60
CA ALA A 181 -24.16 -13.35 -21.63
C ALA A 181 -24.70 -12.05 -22.26
N LYS A 182 -24.48 -11.90 -23.56
CA LYS A 182 -25.35 -11.07 -24.39
C LYS A 182 -26.71 -11.75 -24.32
N ILE A 183 -27.62 -11.30 -23.44
CA ILE A 183 -29.02 -11.72 -23.47
C ILE A 183 -29.53 -11.30 -24.83
N ARG A 184 -29.45 -12.22 -25.80
CA ARG A 184 -30.06 -12.08 -27.11
C ARG A 184 -31.56 -12.18 -26.84
N ASN A 185 -32.18 -11.05 -26.57
CA ASN A 185 -33.64 -10.95 -26.58
C ASN A 185 -34.12 -11.48 -27.93
N PRO A 186 -34.84 -12.62 -27.97
CA PRO A 186 -35.51 -13.02 -29.20
C PRO A 186 -36.55 -11.94 -29.46
N GLY A 187 -36.37 -11.19 -30.56
CA GLY A 187 -37.34 -10.20 -30.98
C GLY A 187 -38.74 -10.83 -31.00
N CYS A 188 -39.62 -10.26 -30.20
CA CYS A 188 -41.05 -10.55 -30.23
C CYS A 188 -41.53 -10.31 -31.67
N GLY A 189 -41.77 -11.41 -32.40
CA GLY A 189 -42.30 -11.37 -33.74
C GLY A 189 -43.74 -10.90 -33.69
N LYS A 190 -43.97 -9.67 -34.17
CA LYS A 190 -45.30 -9.22 -34.54
C LYS A 190 -45.81 -10.10 -35.68
N LYS A 191 -46.89 -10.85 -35.46
CA LYS A 191 -47.94 -11.12 -36.45
C LYS A 191 -49.28 -11.20 -35.74
#